data_AF-A0A8E2EYA1-F1
#
_entry.id   AF-A0A8E2EYA1-F1
#
_cell.length_a   1.000
_cell.length_b   1.000
_cell.length_c   1.000
_cell.angle_alpha   90.00
_cell.angle_beta   90.00
_cell.angle_gamma   90.00
#
_symmetry.space_group_name_H-M   'P 1'
#
loop_
_entity.id
_entity.type
_entity.pdbx_description
1 polymer ?
#
loop_
_entity_poly.entity_id
_entity_poly.type
_entity_poly.pdbx_seq_one_letter_code
_entity_poly.pdbx_strand_id
1 'polypeptide(L)'
;MPSPPGSIRSAWYKWKMLRLPWRKRWLIGFDLSGNTFWEFKDSMSSNRLRRIAKYSRRTHYGDVNVSPQWMQWLRHTRFDPPSLVEQQADQIRQEQIKVLAAAADERWASKPSVLDPPEKQQPIQMLTSRDPVGSVGPTAPPPIEGVQTGVDSQVEINNAFKGKQTGKDTKESSWKKNPRSGPSEDWQPESWTPAPARRRA
;
A
#
# COMPACT_ATOMS: atom_id res chain seq x y z
N MET A 1 -0.14 -15.60 21.39
CA MET A 1 -1.57 -15.71 21.04
C MET A 1 -2.34 -16.16 22.26
N PRO A 2 -3.42 -15.49 22.68
CA PRO A 2 -4.27 -16.04 23.73
C PRO A 2 -4.94 -17.32 23.21
N SER A 3 -5.08 -18.31 24.10
CA SER A 3 -5.68 -19.59 23.75
C SER A 3 -7.14 -19.41 23.30
N PRO A 4 -7.60 -20.17 22.29
CA PRO A 4 -9.00 -20.12 21.88
C PRO A 4 -9.90 -20.46 23.09
N PRO A 5 -11.11 -19.87 23.16
CA PRO A 5 -12.02 -20.17 24.24
C PRO A 5 -12.37 -21.67 24.22
N GLY A 6 -12.31 -22.33 25.38
CA GLY A 6 -12.75 -23.71 25.51
C GLY A 6 -14.19 -23.92 25.04
N SER A 7 -14.56 -25.15 24.71
CA SER A 7 -15.87 -25.51 24.14
C SER A 7 -17.06 -24.91 24.89
N ILE A 8 -17.06 -25.00 26.23
CA ILE A 8 -18.10 -24.44 27.11
C ILE A 8 -18.19 -22.92 26.96
N ARG A 9 -17.05 -22.22 26.94
CA ARG A 9 -17.02 -20.76 26.76
C ARG A 9 -17.47 -20.38 25.36
N SER A 10 -17.12 -21.15 24.34
CA SER A 10 -17.57 -20.91 22.97
C SER A 10 -19.10 -21.04 22.85
N ALA A 11 -19.70 -22.06 23.48
CA ALA A 11 -21.14 -22.23 23.52
C ALA A 11 -21.82 -21.10 24.29
N TRP A 12 -21.23 -20.68 25.43
CA TRP A 12 -21.70 -19.53 26.18
C TRP A 12 -21.66 -18.23 25.37
N TYR A 13 -20.59 -17.98 24.61
CA TYR A 13 -20.50 -16.84 23.70
C TYR A 13 -21.57 -16.91 22.60
N LYS A 14 -21.72 -18.05 21.93
CA LYS A 14 -22.78 -18.25 20.93
C LYS A 14 -24.17 -17.94 21.50
N TRP A 15 -24.47 -18.43 22.70
CA TRP A 15 -25.73 -18.12 23.41
C TRP A 15 -25.85 -16.64 23.82
N LYS A 16 -24.73 -15.98 24.14
CA LYS A 16 -24.71 -14.53 24.43
C LYS A 16 -24.89 -13.67 23.19
N MET A 17 -24.53 -14.17 22.02
CA MET A 17 -24.70 -13.47 20.73
C MET A 17 -26.13 -13.47 20.21
N LEU A 18 -26.96 -14.43 20.63
CA LEU A 18 -28.37 -14.49 20.23
C LEU A 18 -29.14 -13.24 20.69
N ARG A 19 -29.81 -12.59 19.73
CA ARG A 19 -30.69 -11.43 19.94
C ARG A 19 -32.09 -11.88 20.31
N LEU A 20 -32.29 -12.11 21.60
CA LEU A 20 -33.57 -12.53 22.16
C LEU A 20 -34.41 -11.29 22.54
N PRO A 21 -35.74 -11.27 22.31
CA PRO A 21 -36.57 -10.08 22.46
C PRO A 21 -36.65 -9.52 23.89
N TRP A 22 -36.49 -10.37 24.91
CA TRP A 22 -36.44 -9.95 26.33
C TRP A 22 -35.06 -9.46 26.80
N ARG A 23 -34.03 -9.59 25.97
CA ARG A 23 -32.64 -9.28 26.34
C ARG A 23 -32.26 -7.90 25.84
N LYS A 24 -31.90 -7.01 26.77
CA LYS A 24 -31.46 -5.64 26.44
C LYS A 24 -29.98 -5.52 26.06
N ARG A 25 -29.16 -6.54 26.32
CA ARG A 25 -27.71 -6.56 26.07
C ARG A 25 -27.25 -7.87 25.47
N TRP A 26 -26.57 -7.83 24.34
CA TRP A 26 -26.07 -9.01 23.61
C TRP A 26 -24.57 -8.87 23.30
N LEU A 27 -23.90 -10.01 23.18
CA LEU A 27 -22.51 -10.08 22.76
C LEU A 27 -22.47 -9.90 21.23
N ILE A 28 -21.59 -9.05 20.74
CA ILE A 28 -21.44 -8.81 19.30
C ILE A 28 -20.23 -9.56 18.75
N GLY A 29 -19.15 -9.61 19.52
CA GLY A 29 -17.96 -10.34 19.13
C GLY A 29 -16.87 -10.25 20.18
N PHE A 30 -15.71 -10.76 19.81
CA PHE A 30 -14.51 -10.75 20.62
C PHE A 30 -13.30 -10.46 19.73
N ASP A 31 -12.25 -9.91 20.32
CA ASP A 31 -10.99 -9.70 19.62
C ASP A 31 -10.05 -10.88 19.75
N LEU A 32 -8.95 -10.83 19.00
CA LEU A 32 -7.83 -11.76 19.12
C LEU A 32 -7.12 -11.68 20.47
N SER A 33 -7.39 -10.69 21.32
CA SER A 33 -6.84 -10.54 22.67
C SER A 33 -7.73 -11.19 23.74
N GLY A 34 -8.95 -11.61 23.39
CA GLY A 34 -9.93 -12.19 24.30
C GLY A 34 -10.83 -11.17 25.01
N ASN A 35 -10.79 -9.90 24.60
CA ASN A 35 -11.74 -8.88 25.03
C ASN A 35 -13.10 -9.14 24.36
N THR A 36 -14.18 -8.80 25.07
CA THR A 36 -15.55 -9.04 24.58
C THR A 36 -16.28 -7.72 24.33
N PHE A 37 -16.98 -7.64 23.21
CA PHE A 37 -17.65 -6.43 22.76
C PHE A 37 -19.16 -6.64 22.78
N TRP A 38 -19.86 -5.72 23.41
CA TRP A 38 -21.28 -5.83 23.72
C TRP A 38 -22.02 -4.62 23.19
N GLU A 39 -23.26 -4.86 22.80
CA GLU A 39 -24.19 -3.81 22.41
C GLU A 39 -25.46 -3.94 23.25
N PHE A 40 -26.03 -2.81 23.66
CA PHE A 40 -27.21 -2.78 24.52
C PHE A 40 -28.08 -1.55 24.32
N LYS A 41 -29.36 -1.69 24.66
CA LYS A 41 -30.31 -0.58 24.79
C LYS A 41 -30.18 0.02 26.19
N ASP A 42 -29.90 1.32 26.26
CA ASP A 42 -29.90 2.06 27.51
C ASP A 42 -31.34 2.32 27.98
N SER A 43 -31.60 2.28 29.29
CA SER A 43 -32.91 2.61 29.83
C SER A 43 -33.19 4.11 29.79
N MET A 44 -32.14 4.93 29.94
CA MET A 44 -32.26 6.39 29.95
C MET A 44 -32.20 7.02 28.55
N SER A 45 -31.57 6.35 27.58
CA SER A 45 -31.41 6.85 26.21
C SER A 45 -31.77 5.76 25.20
N SER A 46 -33.08 5.49 25.05
CA SER A 46 -33.57 4.41 24.18
C SER A 46 -33.40 4.67 22.68
N ASN A 47 -33.06 5.90 22.27
CA ASN A 47 -32.96 6.28 20.85
C ASN A 47 -31.72 5.70 20.15
N ARG A 48 -30.72 5.25 20.91
CA ARG A 48 -29.45 4.75 20.34
C ARG A 48 -28.94 3.52 21.08
N LEU A 49 -28.50 2.52 20.32
CA LEU A 49 -27.77 1.39 20.87
C LEU A 49 -26.40 1.86 21.37
N ARG A 50 -26.03 1.47 22.59
CA ARG A 50 -24.72 1.76 23.17
C ARG A 50 -23.82 0.55 23.01
N ARG A 51 -22.54 0.81 22.72
CA ARG A 51 -21.50 -0.21 22.56
C ARG A 51 -20.54 -0.12 23.75
N ILE A 52 -20.13 -1.27 24.29
CA ILE A 52 -19.19 -1.34 25.42
C ILE A 52 -18.23 -2.52 25.23
N ALA A 53 -16.97 -2.30 25.57
CA ALA A 53 -15.97 -3.35 25.64
C ALA A 53 -15.78 -3.81 27.09
N LYS A 54 -15.60 -5.11 27.27
CA LYS A 54 -15.24 -5.74 28.54
C LYS A 54 -13.90 -6.41 28.39
N TYR A 55 -12.97 -5.95 29.21
CA TYR A 55 -11.60 -6.43 29.26
C TYR A 55 -11.43 -7.46 30.37
N SER A 56 -10.31 -8.18 30.33
CA SER A 56 -9.92 -9.06 31.42
C SER A 56 -9.72 -8.27 32.71
N ARG A 57 -10.29 -8.75 33.83
CA ARG A 57 -10.13 -8.11 35.15
C ARG A 57 -8.67 -8.07 35.63
N ARG A 58 -7.79 -8.85 35.00
CA ARG A 58 -6.36 -8.93 35.35
C ARG A 58 -5.52 -7.86 34.65
N THR A 59 -6.03 -7.23 33.59
CA THR A 59 -5.31 -6.24 32.81
C THR A 59 -5.78 -4.85 33.23
N HIS A 60 -4.83 -3.96 33.53
CA HIS A 60 -5.16 -2.57 33.85
C HIS A 60 -5.71 -1.86 32.60
N TYR A 61 -6.69 -0.97 32.78
CA TYR A 61 -7.39 -0.32 31.66
C TYR A 61 -6.46 0.47 30.72
N GLY A 62 -5.36 1.02 31.23
CA GLY A 62 -4.37 1.75 30.43
C GLY A 62 -3.54 0.86 29.50
N ASP A 63 -3.38 -0.42 29.85
CA ASP A 63 -2.55 -1.37 29.09
C ASP A 63 -3.37 -2.15 28.06
N VAL A 64 -4.68 -1.89 27.99
CA VAL A 64 -5.57 -2.56 27.06
C VAL A 64 -5.37 -2.02 25.65
N ASN A 65 -4.68 -2.80 24.82
CA ASN A 65 -4.59 -2.52 23.40
C ASN A 65 -5.81 -3.08 22.65
N VAL A 66 -6.68 -2.19 22.18
CA VAL A 66 -7.84 -2.53 21.35
C VAL A 66 -7.52 -2.25 19.89
N SER A 67 -7.80 -3.19 18.99
CA SER A 67 -7.56 -2.99 17.56
C SER A 67 -8.30 -1.75 17.03
N PRO A 68 -7.75 -1.02 16.03
CA PRO A 68 -8.40 0.14 15.44
C PRO A 68 -9.81 -0.14 14.90
N GLN A 69 -10.02 -1.33 14.32
CA GLN A 69 -11.34 -1.72 13.79
C GLN A 69 -12.39 -1.82 14.91
N TRP A 70 -12.05 -2.44 16.04
CA TRP A 70 -12.92 -2.49 17.21
C TRP A 70 -13.13 -1.10 17.83
N MET A 71 -12.11 -0.22 17.83
CA MET A 71 -12.26 1.16 18.27
C MET A 71 -13.22 1.96 17.39
N GLN A 72 -13.15 1.81 16.06
CA GLN A 72 -14.10 2.42 15.12
C GLN A 72 -15.53 1.96 15.40
N TRP A 73 -15.71 0.65 15.61
CA TRP A 73 -17.00 0.11 15.99
C TRP A 73 -17.49 0.67 17.33
N LEU A 74 -16.66 0.71 18.38
CA LEU A 74 -17.03 1.33 19.66
C LEU A 74 -17.39 2.82 19.54
N ARG A 75 -16.71 3.54 18.65
CA ARG A 75 -16.95 4.96 18.36
C ARG A 75 -18.10 5.21 17.39
N HIS A 76 -18.77 4.15 16.93
CA HIS A 76 -19.87 4.22 15.96
C HIS A 76 -19.48 4.85 14.62
N THR A 77 -18.19 4.87 14.26
CA THR A 77 -17.77 5.26 12.91
C THR A 77 -18.01 4.14 11.90
N ARG A 78 -18.03 2.89 12.38
CA ARG A 78 -18.36 1.70 11.59
C ARG A 78 -19.70 1.11 12.03
N PHE A 79 -20.55 0.72 11.07
CA PHE A 79 -21.82 0.07 11.35
C PHE A 79 -21.62 -1.38 11.82
N ASP A 80 -21.00 -2.20 10.97
CA ASP A 80 -20.78 -3.62 11.23
C ASP A 80 -19.57 -3.88 12.14
N PRO A 81 -19.66 -4.86 13.05
CA PRO A 81 -18.53 -5.26 13.87
C PRO A 81 -17.44 -5.94 13.03
N PRO A 82 -16.15 -5.81 13.41
CA PRO A 82 -15.07 -6.49 12.70
C PRO A 82 -15.16 -8.01 12.90
N SER A 83 -15.05 -8.74 11.79
CA SER A 83 -15.10 -10.21 11.83
C SER A 83 -13.77 -10.80 12.30
N LEU A 84 -13.77 -12.06 12.74
CA LEU A 84 -12.54 -12.72 13.19
C LEU A 84 -11.54 -12.90 12.04
N VAL A 85 -12.04 -13.17 10.83
CA VAL A 85 -11.22 -13.30 9.62
C VAL A 85 -10.58 -11.95 9.25
N GLU A 86 -11.34 -10.86 9.35
CA GLU A 86 -10.84 -9.50 9.09
C GLU A 86 -9.72 -9.13 10.07
N GLN A 87 -9.87 -9.47 11.35
CA GLN A 87 -8.84 -9.23 12.37
C GLN A 87 -7.56 -10.03 12.09
N GLN A 88 -7.68 -11.29 11.68
CA GLN A 88 -6.53 -12.12 11.31
C GLN A 88 -5.83 -11.60 10.05
N ALA A 89 -6.60 -11.23 9.03
CA ALA A 89 -6.07 -10.63 7.81
C ALA A 89 -5.30 -9.34 8.10
N ASP A 90 -5.76 -8.54 9.07
CA ASP A 90 -5.06 -7.32 9.47
C ASP A 90 -3.72 -7.59 10.15
N GLN A 91 -3.61 -8.66 10.96
CA GLN A 91 -2.32 -9.09 11.52
C GLN A 91 -1.36 -9.53 10.42
N ILE A 92 -1.82 -10.37 9.49
CA ILE A 92 -1.03 -10.84 8.35
C ILE A 92 -0.55 -9.65 7.51
N ARG A 93 -1.43 -8.69 7.23
CA ARG A 93 -1.09 -7.47 6.49
C ARG A 93 0.00 -6.67 7.21
N GLN A 94 -0.09 -6.51 8.53
CA GLN A 94 0.95 -5.81 9.30
C GLN A 94 2.31 -6.50 9.22
N GLU A 95 2.34 -7.83 9.26
CA GLU A 95 3.57 -8.61 9.09
C GLU A 95 4.16 -8.43 7.69
N GLN A 96 3.33 -8.50 6.65
CA GLN A 96 3.75 -8.29 5.27
C GLN A 96 4.33 -6.89 5.05
N ILE A 97 3.69 -5.86 5.61
CA ILE A 97 4.18 -4.47 5.50
C ILE A 97 5.56 -4.32 6.13
N LYS A 98 5.83 -4.99 7.26
CA LYS A 98 7.16 -4.94 7.89
C LYS A 98 8.25 -5.51 6.96
N VAL A 99 7.97 -6.62 6.28
CA VAL A 99 8.90 -7.22 5.32
C VAL A 99 9.12 -6.29 4.12
N LEU A 100 8.04 -5.72 3.58
CA LEU A 100 8.12 -4.79 2.45
C LEU A 100 8.86 -3.50 2.81
N ALA A 101 8.63 -2.97 4.01
CA ALA A 101 9.33 -1.79 4.52
C ALA A 101 10.84 -2.06 4.62
N ALA A 102 11.26 -3.19 5.21
CA ALA A 102 12.67 -3.56 5.29
C ALA A 102 13.32 -3.68 3.90
N ALA A 103 12.65 -4.31 2.94
CA ALA A 103 13.16 -4.39 1.57
C ALA A 103 13.24 -3.01 0.89
N ALA A 104 12.35 -2.08 1.22
CA ALA A 104 12.42 -0.70 0.72
C ALA A 104 13.58 0.07 1.37
N ASP A 105 13.82 -0.13 2.66
CA ASP A 105 14.95 0.47 3.39
C ASP A 105 16.30 -0.04 2.83
N GLU A 106 16.42 -1.33 2.51
CA GLU A 106 17.59 -1.89 1.83
C GLU A 106 17.82 -1.22 0.46
N ARG A 107 16.75 -1.08 -0.32
CA ARG A 107 16.82 -0.37 -1.62
C ARG A 107 17.22 1.09 -1.42
N TRP A 108 16.70 1.76 -0.40
CA TRP A 108 17.03 3.16 -0.09
C TRP A 108 18.50 3.29 0.33
N ALA A 109 18.98 2.44 1.23
CA ALA A 109 20.37 2.42 1.68
C ALA A 109 21.36 2.07 0.55
N SER A 110 20.95 1.27 -0.43
CA SER A 110 21.79 0.93 -1.59
C SER A 110 21.94 2.07 -2.61
N LYS A 111 21.08 3.09 -2.57
CA LYS A 111 21.23 4.27 -3.43
C LYS A 111 22.34 5.13 -2.85
N PRO A 112 23.39 5.47 -3.63
CA PRO A 112 24.44 6.36 -3.14
C PRO A 112 23.81 7.69 -2.74
N SER A 113 24.05 8.10 -1.49
CA SER A 113 23.56 9.37 -0.97
C SER A 113 24.18 10.51 -1.79
N VAL A 114 23.36 11.30 -2.47
CA VAL A 114 23.81 12.50 -3.20
C VAL A 114 24.45 13.52 -2.25
N LEU A 115 24.16 13.42 -0.95
CA LEU A 115 24.70 14.28 0.10
C LEU A 115 26.01 13.74 0.71
N ASP A 116 26.44 12.53 0.36
CA ASP A 116 27.77 12.10 0.77
C ASP A 116 28.82 12.89 -0.03
N PRO A 117 29.74 13.59 0.64
CA PRO A 117 30.77 14.34 -0.05
C PRO A 117 31.56 13.38 -0.94
N PRO A 118 31.83 13.73 -2.21
CA PRO A 118 32.57 12.85 -3.10
C PRO A 118 33.88 12.48 -2.43
N GLU A 119 34.11 11.17 -2.29
CA GLU A 119 35.42 10.63 -1.91
C GLU A 119 36.43 11.28 -2.87
N LYS A 120 37.43 11.97 -2.31
CA LYS A 120 38.30 12.95 -2.98
C LYS A 120 39.22 12.33 -4.04
N GLN A 121 38.64 11.75 -5.09
CA GLN A 121 39.33 11.19 -6.25
C GLN A 121 38.55 11.57 -7.50
N GLN A 122 38.35 12.87 -7.71
CA GLN A 122 38.11 13.39 -9.06
C GLN A 122 39.49 13.47 -9.73
N PRO A 123 39.82 12.60 -10.72
CA PRO A 123 40.97 12.86 -11.56
C PRO A 123 40.69 14.17 -12.31
N ILE A 124 41.57 15.15 -12.12
CA ILE A 124 41.51 16.45 -12.79
C ILE A 124 41.57 16.18 -14.30
N GLN A 125 40.43 16.16 -14.98
CA GLN A 125 40.40 16.15 -16.43
C GLN A 125 40.73 17.57 -16.89
N MET A 126 41.98 17.77 -17.30
CA MET A 126 42.44 19.02 -17.91
C MET A 126 41.65 19.25 -19.19
N LEU A 127 40.86 20.34 -19.24
CA LEU A 127 40.25 20.81 -20.49
C LEU A 127 41.38 21.22 -21.44
N THR A 128 41.70 20.35 -22.41
CA THR A 128 42.52 20.73 -23.55
C THR A 128 41.65 21.50 -24.54
N SER A 129 41.88 22.81 -24.63
CA SER A 129 41.36 23.69 -25.68
C SER A 129 41.82 23.15 -27.05
N ARG A 130 40.89 22.70 -27.88
CA ARG A 130 41.17 22.29 -29.26
C ARG A 130 40.72 23.42 -30.17
N ASP A 131 41.62 24.37 -30.43
CA ASP A 131 41.45 25.29 -31.55
C ASP A 131 41.76 24.56 -32.86
N PRO A 132 40.96 24.78 -33.91
CA PRO A 132 41.53 24.80 -35.25
C PRO A 132 41.08 26.06 -36.00
N VAL A 133 42.04 26.94 -36.22
CA VAL A 133 41.97 28.01 -37.22
C VAL A 133 42.05 27.38 -38.62
N GLY A 134 41.06 27.69 -39.45
CA GLY A 134 41.23 27.86 -40.90
C GLY A 134 40.85 26.68 -41.81
N SER A 135 39.72 26.78 -42.50
CA SER A 135 39.62 27.00 -43.97
C SER A 135 38.23 26.63 -44.53
N VAL A 136 37.51 27.64 -45.05
CA VAL A 136 36.46 27.70 -46.12
C VAL A 136 35.67 26.41 -46.48
N GLY A 137 34.34 26.29 -46.34
CA GLY A 137 33.20 26.97 -47.03
C GLY A 137 32.50 25.97 -48.01
N PRO A 138 31.23 26.10 -48.49
CA PRO A 138 30.12 27.04 -48.19
C PRO A 138 28.71 26.42 -47.92
N THR A 139 27.86 27.24 -47.29
CA THR A 139 26.39 27.47 -47.35
C THR A 139 25.42 26.55 -48.13
N ALA A 140 24.31 26.13 -47.45
CA ALA A 140 22.87 26.21 -47.83
C ALA A 140 22.00 25.02 -47.28
N PRO A 141 20.67 25.19 -47.06
CA PRO A 141 19.92 24.68 -45.87
C PRO A 141 19.03 23.43 -46.13
N PRO A 142 18.31 22.87 -45.11
CA PRO A 142 17.63 21.57 -45.20
C PRO A 142 16.17 21.68 -45.68
N PRO A 143 15.57 20.59 -46.21
CA PRO A 143 14.13 20.43 -46.25
C PRO A 143 13.65 19.46 -45.16
N ILE A 144 12.71 19.93 -44.35
CA ILE A 144 11.83 19.18 -43.47
C ILE A 144 10.63 18.71 -44.31
N GLU A 145 10.27 17.43 -44.29
CA GLU A 145 8.93 16.87 -44.60
C GLU A 145 9.06 15.33 -44.55
N GLY A 146 8.20 14.52 -43.97
CA GLY A 146 6.91 14.72 -43.32
C GLY A 146 6.45 13.37 -42.74
N VAL A 147 5.56 13.44 -41.77
CA VAL A 147 4.85 12.32 -41.13
C VAL A 147 3.96 11.60 -42.16
N GLN A 148 4.02 10.27 -42.23
CA GLN A 148 2.87 9.45 -42.63
C GLN A 148 2.75 8.19 -41.76
N THR A 149 1.58 8.10 -41.13
CA THR A 149 1.01 7.02 -40.32
C THR A 149 0.27 5.98 -41.16
N GLY A 150 0.16 4.75 -40.65
CA GLY A 150 -0.78 3.69 -41.10
C GLY A 150 -0.16 2.30 -40.87
N VAL A 151 -0.27 1.69 -39.69
CA VAL A 151 -1.37 0.83 -39.17
C VAL A 151 -1.73 -0.34 -40.10
N ASP A 152 -1.28 -1.55 -39.74
CA ASP A 152 -2.09 -2.74 -39.41
C ASP A 152 -1.16 -3.98 -39.25
N SER A 153 -1.11 -4.62 -38.07
CA SER A 153 -1.90 -5.81 -37.66
C SER A 153 -1.57 -7.07 -38.48
N GLN A 154 -1.35 -8.30 -37.99
CA GLN A 154 -1.00 -8.94 -36.72
C GLN A 154 -0.83 -10.45 -37.09
N VAL A 155 0.10 -11.18 -36.44
CA VAL A 155 0.11 -12.66 -36.24
C VAL A 155 0.34 -13.59 -37.47
N GLU A 156 1.45 -14.36 -37.48
CA GLU A 156 1.44 -15.83 -37.28
C GLU A 156 2.86 -16.44 -37.32
N ILE A 157 3.46 -16.70 -36.16
CA ILE A 157 3.73 -17.98 -35.44
C ILE A 157 4.81 -18.94 -36.02
N ASN A 158 5.70 -19.33 -35.10
CA ASN A 158 6.36 -20.64 -34.95
C ASN A 158 7.47 -21.04 -35.95
N ASN A 159 8.72 -20.83 -35.54
CA ASN A 159 9.75 -21.89 -35.56
C ASN A 159 11.04 -21.45 -34.87
N ALA A 160 11.33 -21.97 -33.67
CA ALA A 160 12.69 -22.28 -33.19
C ALA A 160 12.66 -22.85 -31.77
N PHE A 161 12.08 -24.04 -31.61
CA PHE A 161 12.37 -24.90 -30.46
C PHE A 161 13.39 -25.95 -30.88
N LYS A 162 14.69 -25.68 -30.64
CA LYS A 162 15.75 -26.67 -30.43
C LYS A 162 17.10 -25.98 -30.20
N GLY A 163 17.71 -26.22 -29.04
CA GLY A 163 19.15 -25.99 -28.86
C GLY A 163 19.64 -25.82 -27.42
N LYS A 164 20.02 -26.95 -26.78
CA LYS A 164 21.13 -27.17 -25.82
C LYS A 164 21.67 -25.95 -25.03
N GLN A 165 21.53 -25.96 -23.71
CA GLN A 165 22.46 -26.49 -22.69
C GLN A 165 23.73 -25.65 -22.40
N THR A 166 23.96 -25.50 -21.09
CA THR A 166 25.17 -25.08 -20.37
C THR A 166 25.50 -23.59 -20.34
N GLY A 167 25.35 -22.99 -19.16
CA GLY A 167 25.75 -21.63 -18.84
C GLY A 167 25.57 -21.38 -17.35
N LYS A 168 26.66 -21.02 -16.68
CA LYS A 168 26.81 -20.87 -15.24
C LYS A 168 26.22 -19.52 -14.83
N ASP A 169 24.98 -19.50 -14.33
CA ASP A 169 24.33 -18.25 -13.96
C ASP A 169 24.69 -17.83 -12.53
N THR A 170 25.66 -16.92 -12.48
CA THR A 170 25.81 -15.86 -11.48
C THR A 170 24.46 -15.41 -10.94
N LYS A 171 24.39 -15.23 -9.61
CA LYS A 171 23.26 -14.60 -8.91
C LYS A 171 23.06 -13.18 -9.41
N GLU A 172 22.39 -13.01 -10.54
CA GLU A 172 21.87 -11.72 -10.94
C GLU A 172 20.69 -11.39 -10.04
N SER A 173 20.84 -10.30 -9.28
CA SER A 173 19.79 -9.71 -8.48
C SER A 173 18.53 -9.55 -9.32
N SER A 174 17.42 -10.13 -8.85
CA SER A 174 16.09 -10.05 -9.47
C SER A 174 15.58 -8.62 -9.70
N TRP A 175 16.32 -7.61 -9.22
CA TRP A 175 16.04 -6.18 -9.32
C TRP A 175 16.78 -5.47 -10.46
N LYS A 176 17.61 -6.15 -11.26
CA LYS A 176 18.22 -5.56 -12.48
C LYS A 176 17.26 -5.47 -13.68
N LYS A 177 16.03 -5.96 -13.54
CA LYS A 177 14.98 -5.72 -14.53
C LYS A 177 14.30 -4.41 -14.18
N ASN A 178 14.62 -3.33 -14.90
CA ASN A 178 13.82 -2.11 -14.89
C ASN A 178 12.35 -2.52 -15.13
N PRO A 179 11.43 -2.35 -14.16
CA PRO A 179 10.02 -2.45 -14.50
C PRO A 179 9.76 -1.29 -15.46
N ARG A 180 9.45 -1.65 -16.69
CA ARG A 180 8.89 -0.74 -17.68
C ARG A 180 7.68 -0.09 -17.01
N SER A 181 7.82 1.19 -16.67
CA SER A 181 6.80 2.16 -16.26
C SER A 181 5.60 1.62 -15.47
N GLY A 182 5.49 1.99 -14.19
CA GLY A 182 4.31 1.65 -13.39
C GLY A 182 3.04 2.36 -13.93
N PRO A 183 1.82 1.80 -13.77
CA PRO A 183 0.56 2.39 -14.28
C PRO A 183 0.21 3.81 -13.78
N SER A 184 1.02 4.39 -12.90
CA SER A 184 0.85 5.72 -12.31
C SER A 184 1.82 6.78 -12.88
N GLU A 185 2.75 6.41 -13.76
CA GLU A 185 3.73 7.36 -14.31
C GLU A 185 3.13 8.36 -15.31
N ASP A 186 2.03 7.98 -15.97
CA ASP A 186 1.29 8.86 -16.88
C ASP A 186 0.28 9.77 -16.16
N TRP A 187 0.10 9.62 -14.84
CA TRP A 187 -0.89 10.39 -14.09
C TRP A 187 -0.31 11.73 -13.63
N GLN A 188 -0.72 12.81 -14.30
CA GLN A 188 -0.52 14.19 -13.83
C GLN A 188 -1.88 14.82 -13.50
N PRO A 189 -2.04 15.50 -12.36
CA PRO A 189 -3.29 16.18 -12.04
C PRO A 189 -3.55 17.34 -13.00
N GLU A 190 -4.79 17.46 -13.46
CA GLU A 190 -5.25 18.61 -14.24
C GLU A 190 -5.13 19.89 -13.40
N SER A 191 -4.60 20.98 -13.97
CA SER A 191 -4.46 22.24 -13.25
C SER A 191 -5.82 22.91 -13.06
N TRP A 192 -6.13 23.29 -11.83
CA TRP A 192 -7.40 23.94 -11.49
C TRP A 192 -7.50 25.33 -12.14
N THR A 193 -8.38 25.49 -13.12
CA THR A 193 -8.71 26.79 -13.74
C THR A 193 -10.11 27.26 -13.31
N PRO A 194 -10.24 28.29 -12.46
CA PRO A 194 -11.55 28.82 -12.08
C PRO A 194 -12.23 29.50 -13.28
N ALA A 195 -13.54 29.26 -13.45
CA ALA A 195 -14.32 29.92 -14.49
C ALA A 195 -14.38 31.45 -14.23
N PRO A 196 -14.24 32.30 -15.26
CA PRO A 196 -14.28 33.75 -15.08
C PRO A 196 -15.67 34.20 -14.63
N ALA A 197 -15.71 35.06 -13.59
CA ALA A 197 -16.93 35.59 -13.04
C ALA A 197 -17.70 36.41 -14.09
N ARG A 198 -18.99 36.08 -14.30
CA ARG A 198 -19.87 36.84 -15.18
C ARG A 198 -20.10 38.24 -14.61
N ARG A 199 -19.64 39.27 -15.32
CA ARG A 199 -20.01 40.67 -15.03
C ARG A 199 -21.53 40.82 -15.23
N ARG A 200 -22.21 41.34 -14.22
CA ARG A 200 -23.61 41.76 -14.32
C ARG A 200 -23.64 43.07 -15.13
N ALA A 201 -24.45 43.09 -16.19
CA ALA A 201 -24.80 44.30 -16.94
C ALA A 201 -25.92 45.05 -16.23
#